data_AF-A0A5P9XRC4-F1
#
_entry.id   AF-A0A5P9XRC4-F1
#
_cell.length_a   1.000
_cell.length_b   1.000
_cell.length_c   1.000
_cell.angle_alpha   90.00
_cell.angle_beta   90.00
_cell.angle_gamma   90.00
#
_symmetry.space_group_name_H-M   'P 1'
#
loop_
_entity.id
_entity.type
_entity.pdbx_description
1 polymer ?
#
loop_
_entity_poly.entity_id
_entity_poly.type
_entity_poly.pdbx_seq_one_letter_code
_entity_poly.pdbx_strand_id
1 'polypeptide(L)'
;MNPLILPRTLANALLGDLQSGAGQGLVGALQERPCSVYPVSAEQRGMALDLLTSRGETLFAYYAAAPQEPYSTLPERPLSPFDPPYQIRLATDIRGVIVLRAYARTAGQGWQEKIIELEND
;
A
#
# COMPACT_ATOMS: atom_id res chain seq x y z
N MET A 1 5.91 -9.89 -16.25
CA MET A 1 5.66 -9.45 -14.86
C MET A 1 4.96 -8.10 -14.99
N ASN A 2 3.65 -8.02 -14.71
CA ASN A 2 2.91 -6.77 -14.94
C ASN A 2 3.26 -5.76 -13.83
N PRO A 3 3.70 -4.53 -14.17
CA PRO A 3 3.99 -3.49 -13.19
C PRO A 3 2.72 -3.03 -12.48
N LEU A 4 2.88 -2.53 -11.26
CA LEU A 4 1.85 -1.80 -10.55
C LEU A 4 1.98 -0.32 -10.91
N ILE A 5 0.98 0.22 -11.60
CA ILE A 5 0.95 1.62 -11.98
C ILE A 5 0.38 2.43 -10.81
N LEU A 6 1.12 3.44 -10.35
CA LEU A 6 0.67 4.37 -9.31
C LEU A 6 0.71 5.81 -9.82
N PRO A 7 -0.32 6.64 -9.56
CA PRO A 7 -0.22 8.07 -9.78
C PRO A 7 0.94 8.66 -8.98
N ARG A 8 1.69 9.60 -9.56
CA ARG A 8 2.80 10.25 -8.87
C ARG A 8 2.32 11.04 -7.65
N THR A 9 1.16 11.67 -7.73
CA THR A 9 0.47 12.31 -6.60
C THR A 9 0.25 11.35 -5.42
N LEU A 10 -0.21 10.12 -5.69
CA LEU A 10 -0.41 9.10 -4.67
C LEU A 10 0.93 8.63 -4.05
N ALA A 11 1.94 8.38 -4.89
CA ALA A 11 3.27 8.00 -4.42
C ALA A 11 3.85 9.06 -3.49
N ASN A 12 3.72 10.34 -3.85
CA ASN A 12 4.16 11.45 -3.01
C ASN A 12 3.37 11.55 -1.71
N ALA A 13 2.05 11.31 -1.72
CA ALA A 13 1.24 11.30 -0.51
C ALA A 13 1.68 10.20 0.47
N LEU A 14 1.98 9.00 -0.02
CA LEU A 14 2.50 7.90 0.80
C LEU A 14 3.87 8.24 1.42
N LEU A 15 4.75 8.88 0.66
CA LEU A 15 6.06 9.31 1.15
C LEU A 15 5.95 10.45 2.17
N GLY A 16 5.06 11.41 1.92
CA GLY A 16 4.77 12.53 2.84
C GLY A 16 4.19 12.04 4.17
N ASP A 17 3.30 11.05 4.13
CA ASP A 17 2.76 10.41 5.32
C ASP A 17 3.87 9.80 6.18
N LEU A 18 4.77 9.01 5.57
CA LEU A 18 5.91 8.42 6.28
C LEU A 18 6.78 9.48 6.97
N GLN A 19 7.07 10.57 6.27
CA GLN A 19 7.87 11.68 6.81
C GLN A 19 7.18 12.40 7.98
N SER A 20 5.84 12.37 8.03
CA SER A 20 5.06 12.94 9.13
C SER A 20 5.01 12.05 10.38
N GLY A 21 5.48 10.81 10.30
CA GLY A 21 5.54 9.85 11.41
C GLY A 21 4.35 8.89 11.47
N ALA A 22 3.28 9.12 10.70
CA ALA A 22 2.25 8.12 10.44
C ALA A 22 2.75 7.22 9.31
N GLY A 23 3.25 6.04 9.66
CA GLY A 23 3.88 5.12 8.70
C GLY A 23 2.97 3.97 8.30
N GLN A 24 1.64 4.11 8.29
CA GLN A 24 0.73 3.00 7.95
C GLN A 24 -0.70 3.46 7.67
N GLY A 25 -1.42 2.67 6.86
CA GLY A 25 -2.80 2.97 6.53
C GLY A 25 -3.36 2.16 5.37
N LEU A 26 -4.37 2.74 4.71
CA LEU A 26 -5.08 2.15 3.56
C LEU A 26 -4.85 2.99 2.29
N VAL A 27 -4.89 2.34 1.14
CA VAL A 27 -5.01 3.00 -0.17
C VAL A 27 -6.37 2.65 -0.76
N GLY A 28 -7.11 3.67 -1.18
CA GLY A 28 -8.38 3.54 -1.88
C GLY A 28 -8.23 3.64 -3.39
N ALA A 29 -9.15 3.02 -4.12
CA ALA A 29 -9.23 3.09 -5.57
C ALA A 29 -10.63 3.46 -6.08
N LEU A 30 -10.68 4.18 -7.18
CA LEU A 30 -11.88 4.40 -7.98
C LEU A 30 -11.67 3.72 -9.32
N GLN A 31 -12.63 2.89 -9.75
CA GLN A 31 -12.55 2.15 -11.02
C GLN A 31 -11.21 1.40 -11.18
N GLU A 32 -10.79 0.70 -10.12
CA GLU A 32 -9.54 -0.07 -10.06
C GLU A 32 -8.24 0.75 -10.14
N ARG A 33 -8.33 2.09 -10.15
CA ARG A 33 -7.17 3.00 -10.12
C ARG A 33 -6.95 3.55 -8.72
N PRO A 34 -5.76 3.36 -8.12
CA PRO A 34 -5.48 3.86 -6.78
C PRO A 34 -5.41 5.39 -6.78
N CYS A 35 -6.11 6.05 -5.85
CA CYS A 35 -6.32 7.49 -5.90
C CYS A 35 -6.21 8.22 -4.55
N SER A 36 -6.39 7.51 -3.43
CA SER A 36 -6.47 8.11 -2.10
C SER A 36 -5.61 7.37 -1.08
N VAL A 37 -4.98 8.12 -0.16
CA VAL A 37 -4.25 7.59 1.00
C VAL A 37 -5.03 7.90 2.27
N TYR A 38 -5.21 6.90 3.13
CA TYR A 38 -5.87 7.01 4.43
C TYR A 38 -4.91 6.59 5.55
N PRO A 39 -4.16 7.53 6.13
CA PRO A 39 -3.26 7.26 7.25
C PRO A 39 -4.04 6.91 8.49
N VAL A 40 -3.88 5.67 8.96
CA VAL A 40 -4.54 5.17 10.17
C VAL A 40 -3.75 4.06 10.83
N SER A 41 -3.85 4.00 12.15
CA SER A 41 -3.33 2.86 12.90
C SER A 41 -4.12 1.57 12.61
N ALA A 42 -3.55 0.41 12.98
CA ALA A 42 -4.23 -0.87 12.84
C ALA A 42 -5.59 -0.92 13.54
N GLU A 43 -5.72 -0.24 14.69
CA GLU A 43 -6.94 -0.16 15.49
C GLU A 43 -8.04 0.68 14.83
N GLN A 44 -7.65 1.66 14.00
CA GLN A 44 -8.55 2.60 13.32
C GLN A 44 -8.92 2.17 11.90
N ARG A 45 -8.44 1.01 11.43
CA ARG A 45 -8.67 0.54 10.04
C ARG A 45 -10.14 0.43 9.67
N GLY A 46 -11.00 0.02 10.61
CA GLY A 46 -12.44 -0.07 10.36
C GLY A 46 -13.03 1.28 9.95
N MET A 47 -12.68 2.35 10.67
CA MET A 47 -13.16 3.70 10.37
C MET A 47 -12.67 4.21 9.01
N ALA A 48 -11.42 3.90 8.64
CA ALA A 48 -10.89 4.27 7.33
C ALA A 48 -11.56 3.47 6.19
N LEU A 49 -11.88 2.19 6.42
CA LEU A 49 -12.62 1.37 5.48
C LEU A 49 -14.05 1.89 5.28
N ASP A 50 -14.72 2.32 6.34
CA ASP A 50 -16.03 2.93 6.24
C ASP A 50 -15.96 4.26 5.48
N LEU A 51 -14.94 5.08 5.75
CA LEU A 51 -14.74 6.36 5.08
C LEU A 51 -14.46 6.17 3.58
N LEU A 52 -13.55 5.28 3.18
CA LEU A 52 -13.25 5.05 1.77
C LEU A 52 -14.49 4.49 1.04
N THR A 53 -15.23 3.59 1.68
CA THR A 53 -16.50 3.05 1.14
C THR A 53 -17.54 4.16 0.97
N SER A 54 -17.67 5.08 1.94
CA SER A 54 -18.60 6.21 1.84
C SER A 54 -18.30 7.18 0.70
N ARG A 55 -17.04 7.20 0.23
CA ARG A 55 -16.56 7.97 -0.93
C ARG A 55 -16.72 7.22 -2.25
N GLY A 56 -17.27 6.00 -2.23
CA GLY A 56 -17.42 5.14 -3.40
C GLY A 56 -16.12 4.46 -3.84
N GLU A 57 -15.08 4.49 -3.01
CA GLU A 57 -13.81 3.85 -3.29
C GLU A 57 -13.85 2.36 -2.88
N THR A 58 -12.96 1.56 -3.46
CA THR A 58 -12.66 0.20 -3.03
C THR A 58 -11.29 0.14 -2.36
N LEU A 59 -11.12 -0.81 -1.44
CA LEU A 59 -9.83 -1.03 -0.78
C LEU A 59 -8.83 -1.61 -1.80
N PHE A 60 -7.79 -0.84 -2.11
CA PHE A 60 -6.79 -1.21 -3.11
C PHE A 60 -5.57 -1.89 -2.50
N ALA A 61 -5.01 -1.30 -1.44
CA ALA A 61 -3.84 -1.82 -0.75
C ALA A 61 -3.85 -1.45 0.73
N TYR A 62 -3.18 -2.27 1.53
CA TYR A 62 -2.64 -1.79 2.81
C TYR A 62 -1.24 -1.23 2.58
N TYR A 63 -0.87 -0.18 3.30
CA TYR A 63 0.52 0.26 3.33
C TYR A 63 1.07 0.32 4.75
N ALA A 64 2.36 0.08 4.89
CA ALA A 64 3.09 0.39 6.11
C ALA A 64 4.57 0.62 5.86
N ALA A 65 5.19 1.37 6.76
CA ALA A 65 6.62 1.45 6.95
C ALA A 65 7.16 0.05 7.22
N ALA A 66 8.23 -0.29 6.52
CA ALA A 66 9.00 -1.48 6.79
C ALA A 66 10.34 -1.07 7.42
N PRO A 67 10.85 -1.81 8.41
CA PRO A 67 12.25 -1.65 8.82
C PRO A 67 13.16 -1.90 7.61
N GLN A 68 14.42 -1.46 7.71
CA GLN A 68 15.44 -1.87 6.74
C GLN A 68 15.48 -3.39 6.61
N GLU A 69 15.81 -3.89 5.41
CA GLU A 69 15.98 -5.32 5.13
C GLU A 69 16.77 -6.05 6.23
N PRO A 70 16.49 -7.35 6.48
CA PRO A 70 15.79 -8.32 5.62
C PRO A 70 14.40 -8.78 6.09
N TYR A 71 13.74 -8.06 6.98
CA TYR A 71 12.46 -8.52 7.56
C TYR A 71 11.27 -8.23 6.65
N SER A 72 10.74 -9.27 5.99
CA SER A 72 9.43 -9.18 5.33
C SER A 72 8.34 -9.09 6.39
N THR A 73 7.75 -7.90 6.56
CA THR A 73 6.60 -7.68 7.45
C THR A 73 5.28 -8.03 6.77
N LEU A 74 5.30 -8.77 5.66
CA LEU A 74 4.09 -9.11 4.89
C LEU A 74 3.24 -10.12 5.65
N PRO A 75 1.90 -9.98 5.63
CA PRO A 75 1.02 -10.90 6.34
C PRO A 75 1.06 -12.29 5.68
N GLU A 76 1.39 -13.33 6.45
CA GLU A 76 1.48 -14.71 5.95
C GLU A 76 0.14 -15.47 5.99
N ARG A 77 -0.88 -14.91 6.67
CA ARG A 77 -2.21 -15.52 6.78
C ARG A 77 -2.84 -15.81 5.42
N PRO A 78 -3.73 -16.81 5.27
CA PRO A 78 -4.49 -17.02 4.04
C PRO A 78 -5.23 -15.74 3.60
N LEU A 79 -5.23 -15.48 2.30
CA LEU A 79 -5.90 -14.31 1.73
C LEU A 79 -7.42 -14.46 1.93
N SER A 80 -8.03 -13.51 2.63
CA SER A 80 -9.49 -13.37 2.69
C SER A 80 -9.99 -12.69 1.41
N PRO A 81 -11.21 -12.98 0.93
CA PRO A 81 -11.82 -12.20 -0.16
C PRO A 81 -11.98 -10.70 0.18
N PHE A 82 -11.90 -10.34 1.47
CA PHE A 82 -11.94 -8.95 1.93
C PHE A 82 -10.54 -8.32 2.06
N ASP A 83 -9.48 -9.09 1.86
CA ASP A 83 -8.13 -8.54 1.84
C ASP A 83 -7.86 -7.88 0.48
N PRO A 84 -7.21 -6.70 0.46
CA PRO A 84 -6.78 -6.11 -0.78
C PRO A 84 -5.75 -7.01 -1.47
N PRO A 85 -5.73 -7.01 -2.81
CA PRO A 85 -4.78 -7.80 -3.59
C PRO A 85 -3.33 -7.29 -3.45
N TYR A 86 -3.14 -6.07 -2.95
CA TYR A 86 -1.84 -5.41 -2.87
C TYR A 86 -1.41 -5.02 -1.44
N GLN A 87 -0.11 -5.02 -1.21
CA GLN A 87 0.58 -4.44 -0.06
C GLN A 87 1.66 -3.49 -0.55
N ILE A 88 1.70 -2.28 0.02
CA ILE A 88 2.74 -1.30 -0.25
C ILE A 88 3.63 -1.17 0.99
N ARG A 89 4.94 -1.31 0.80
CA ARG A 89 5.94 -1.12 1.86
C ARG A 89 6.75 0.12 1.58
N LEU A 90 6.82 0.99 2.58
CA LEU A 90 7.69 2.15 2.60
C LEU A 90 8.97 1.72 3.29
N ALA A 91 9.96 1.31 2.51
CA ALA A 91 11.23 0.80 3.01
C ALA A 91 12.32 1.86 2.88
N THR A 92 13.41 1.69 3.61
CA THR A 92 14.62 2.50 3.42
C THR A 92 15.67 1.62 2.73
N ASP A 93 16.27 2.11 1.65
CA ASP A 93 17.39 1.42 1.00
C ASP A 93 18.67 1.45 1.87
N ILE A 94 19.71 0.77 1.42
CA ILE A 94 21.01 0.70 2.12
C ILE A 94 21.70 2.07 2.28
N ARG A 95 21.26 3.09 1.54
CA ARG A 95 21.80 4.46 1.58
C ARG A 95 20.94 5.40 2.43
N GLY A 96 19.87 4.91 3.06
CA GLY A 96 18.97 5.75 3.84
C GLY A 96 17.86 6.41 3.01
N VAL A 97 17.67 6.04 1.73
CA VAL A 97 16.65 6.63 0.86
C VAL A 97 15.34 5.86 0.98
N ILE A 98 14.23 6.57 1.18
CA ILE A 98 12.90 5.95 1.21
C ILE A 98 12.54 5.46 -0.20
N VAL A 99 12.16 4.19 -0.30
CA VAL A 99 11.70 3.54 -1.52
C VAL A 99 10.33 2.91 -1.32
N LEU A 100 9.48 3.00 -2.34
CA LEU A 100 8.21 2.29 -2.41
C LEU A 100 8.46 0.88 -2.95
N ARG A 101 7.89 -0.12 -2.28
CA ARG A 101 7.83 -1.49 -2.78
C ARG A 101 6.39 -1.95 -2.79
N ALA A 102 5.99 -2.63 -3.85
CA ALA A 102 4.65 -3.16 -3.98
C ALA A 102 4.72 -4.68 -4.05
N TYR A 103 3.78 -5.33 -3.38
CA TYR A 103 3.63 -6.77 -3.41
C TYR A 103 2.19 -7.08 -3.77
N ALA A 104 2.00 -8.04 -4.67
CA ALA A 104 0.69 -8.58 -4.97
C ALA A 104 0.58 -10.00 -4.44
N ARG A 105 -0.62 -10.41 -4.06
CA ARG A 105 -0.91 -11.79 -3.73
C ARG A 105 -2.08 -12.31 -4.53
N THR A 106 -1.89 -13.46 -5.14
CA THR A 106 -2.94 -14.21 -5.83
C THR A 106 -3.40 -15.36 -4.94
N ALA A 107 -4.67 -15.75 -5.05
CA ALA A 107 -5.19 -16.92 -4.33
C ALA A 107 -4.31 -18.16 -4.56
N GLY A 108 -3.91 -18.82 -3.47
CA GLY A 108 -3.03 -20.00 -3.51
C GLY A 108 -1.54 -19.73 -3.74
N GLN A 109 -1.11 -18.45 -3.81
CA GLN A 109 0.29 -18.08 -3.97
C GLN A 109 0.80 -17.18 -2.83
N GLY A 110 2.12 -17.16 -2.65
CA GLY A 110 2.80 -16.22 -1.76
C GLY A 110 2.82 -14.80 -2.33
N TRP A 111 3.29 -13.84 -1.53
CA TRP A 111 3.50 -12.47 -1.99
C TRP A 111 4.57 -12.43 -3.09
N GLN A 112 4.28 -11.71 -4.17
CA GLN A 112 5.23 -11.45 -5.25
C GLN A 112 5.46 -9.96 -5.36
N GLU A 113 6.73 -9.55 -5.32
CA GLU A 113 7.11 -8.16 -5.56
C GLU A 113 6.71 -7.74 -6.98
N LYS A 114 6.23 -6.50 -7.09
CA LYS A 114 5.84 -5.85 -8.33
C LYS A 114 6.76 -4.66 -8.55
N ILE A 115 7.19 -4.51 -9.80
CA ILE A 115 7.81 -3.27 -10.26
C ILE A 115 6.75 -2.17 -10.16
N ILE A 116 7.08 -1.06 -9.52
CA ILE A 116 6.23 0.13 -9.49
C ILE A 116 6.62 1.03 -10.64
N GLU A 117 5.63 1.43 -11.43
CA GLU A 117 5.78 2.49 -12.43
C GLU A 117 4.89 3.67 -12.03
N LEU A 118 5.42 4.88 -12.18
CA LEU A 118 4.68 6.10 -11.85
C LEU A 118 4.03 6.65 -13.11
N GLU A 119 2.72 6.86 -13.08
CA GLU A 119 2.04 7.66 -14.10
C GLU A 119 2.55 9.11 -14.05
N ASN A 120 2.74 9.70 -15.23
CA ASN A 120 2.88 11.14 -15.34
C ASN A 120 1.46 11.72 -15.33
N ASP A 121 1.18 12.57 -14.34
CA ASP A 121 -0.06 13.35 -14.29
C ASP A 121 -0.21 14.25 -15.53
#